data_AF-A0A345HXW7-F1
#
_entry.id   AF-A0A345HXW7-F1
#
_cell.length_a   1.000
_cell.length_b   1.000
_cell.length_c   1.000
_cell.angle_alpha   90.00
_cell.angle_beta   90.00
_cell.angle_gamma   90.00
#
_symmetry.space_group_name_H-M   'P 1'
#
loop_
_entity.id
_entity.type
_entity.pdbx_description
1 polymer ?
#
loop_
_entity_poly.entity_id
_entity_poly.type
_entity_poly.pdbx_seq_one_letter_code
_entity_poly.pdbx_strand_id
1 'polypeptide(L)'
;MDGVILGTVCLVVSNPTERQVFWYSIEVQVPLGNGTGALTAVPSAVDVRVEQNNATESGETPTPSWDDTTGVLTVSTGGLAHFKKGGSLILVLEGFPVSSTPGAVLLKATEEVSKPTKGRVRNSPATVSLLKRAPRVPRNFRPEKSLLAAGEKVVLLWDGPDTLDYDIQYPDGTIESVPPRSGGSGWTWSPKADRKPKLAATYTLIATPRDAQHPPYHLTTSVQLSSPEFIHVTATAGVNTPWVQGTTTKGQIFFRTQGAEIRKANNARGTLSAQKAELDQLHVVKDAAVDGPLTVKGKVDAGGELHAAQNAVVDGTLSVGGKVDARSELRVAQGATVGGDLSVDGRVNAQGELHAAQGATVAGDLAVGGRVDAGGELHIAQSATVAGNLAVGGDFAVNGRNDTGGELHAAQNATVAGDLAVNGRINAGGELRAAQNAVVDGALSIGGKVDTQGELHVAQSASVGGDLTVDGRLDIGELLVARKATVGGDLAVNGRADVLGGLLSAGRTVIGDDLTVNGKLDAGGELHTAGKAFLGGDLDVGGESVFTGRVNANALLSVRNNGNWLMHVNDDLVAITTKLRIHGDSLFTGKVNANALLSVRNGEKWLMHINDDSTQIVGNLRVHGAFRSDS
;
A
#
# COMPACT_ATOMS: atom_id res chain seq x y z
N MET A 1 63.14 -18.71 -70.30
CA MET A 1 62.17 -19.82 -70.21
C MET A 1 60.81 -19.18 -70.11
N ASP A 2 60.15 -18.99 -71.25
CA ASP A 2 58.81 -18.38 -71.25
C ASP A 2 57.85 -19.43 -70.71
N GLY A 3 57.53 -19.32 -69.42
CA GLY A 3 56.53 -20.15 -68.78
C GLY A 3 55.23 -20.10 -69.56
N VAL A 4 54.62 -21.26 -69.79
CA VAL A 4 53.30 -21.36 -70.40
C VAL A 4 52.35 -20.50 -69.57
N ILE A 5 51.85 -19.42 -70.16
CA ILE A 5 50.87 -18.56 -69.49
C ILE A 5 49.53 -19.29 -69.57
N LEU A 6 49.08 -19.80 -68.43
CA LEU A 6 47.73 -20.31 -68.29
C LEU A 6 46.77 -19.13 -68.21
N GLY A 7 45.71 -19.21 -69.02
CA GLY A 7 44.68 -18.19 -69.12
C GLY A 7 43.50 -18.51 -68.22
N THR A 8 42.87 -17.44 -67.73
CA THR A 8 41.54 -17.49 -67.10
C THR A 8 40.68 -16.43 -67.76
N VAL A 9 39.48 -16.82 -68.16
CA VAL A 9 38.44 -15.93 -68.69
C VAL A 9 37.22 -16.06 -67.79
N CYS A 10 36.82 -14.93 -67.20
CA CYS A 10 35.59 -14.83 -66.43
C CYS A 10 34.59 -13.98 -67.21
N LEU A 11 33.43 -14.56 -67.51
CA LEU A 11 32.31 -13.89 -68.16
C LEU A 11 31.20 -13.70 -67.15
N VAL A 12 30.84 -12.46 -66.87
CA VAL A 12 29.71 -12.15 -66.00
C VAL A 12 28.45 -12.11 -66.85
N VAL A 13 27.54 -13.04 -66.57
CA VAL A 13 26.19 -13.01 -67.13
C VAL A 13 25.28 -12.39 -66.09
N SER A 14 24.56 -11.35 -66.46
CA SER A 14 23.66 -10.64 -65.54
C SER A 14 22.33 -10.36 -66.23
N ASN A 15 21.27 -10.32 -65.43
CA ASN A 15 19.98 -9.80 -65.87
C ASN A 15 19.84 -8.35 -65.38
N PRO A 16 20.22 -7.35 -66.20
CA PRO A 16 20.16 -5.95 -65.81
C PRO A 16 18.73 -5.39 -65.84
N THR A 17 17.74 -6.18 -66.25
CA THR A 17 16.36 -5.71 -66.37
C THR A 17 15.66 -5.73 -65.02
N GLU A 18 14.59 -4.93 -64.92
CA GLU A 18 13.77 -4.86 -63.71
C GLU A 18 12.81 -6.04 -63.53
N ARG A 19 12.91 -7.08 -64.35
CA ARG A 19 12.01 -8.24 -64.34
C ARG A 19 12.82 -9.53 -64.40
N GLN A 20 12.22 -10.60 -63.90
CA GLN A 20 12.75 -11.95 -64.04
C GLN A 20 12.65 -12.40 -65.51
N VAL A 21 13.72 -13.03 -66.00
CA VAL A 21 13.81 -13.55 -67.37
C VAL A 21 13.82 -15.08 -67.28
N PHE A 22 13.14 -15.75 -68.19
CA PHE A 22 13.22 -17.20 -68.29
C PHE A 22 14.27 -17.56 -69.34
N TRP A 23 15.13 -18.53 -69.05
CA TRP A 23 16.22 -18.94 -69.93
C TRP A 23 16.34 -20.45 -70.01
N TYR A 24 16.93 -20.94 -71.10
CA TYR A 24 17.20 -22.36 -71.33
C TYR A 24 18.69 -22.65 -71.27
N SER A 25 19.49 -21.88 -72.03
CA SER A 25 20.92 -22.09 -72.14
C SER A 25 21.68 -20.80 -72.46
N ILE A 26 22.96 -20.78 -72.12
CA ILE A 26 23.94 -19.78 -72.54
C ILE A 26 25.08 -20.54 -73.21
N GLU A 27 25.37 -20.19 -74.45
CA GLU A 27 26.44 -20.80 -75.23
C GLU A 27 27.54 -19.77 -75.49
N VAL A 28 28.79 -20.08 -75.14
CA VAL A 28 29.95 -19.24 -75.42
C VAL A 28 30.89 -19.96 -76.37
N GLN A 29 30.94 -19.46 -77.61
CA GLN A 29 31.87 -19.92 -78.63
C GLN A 29 33.23 -19.24 -78.42
N VAL A 30 34.24 -20.07 -78.18
CA VAL A 30 35.64 -19.68 -78.05
C VAL A 30 36.38 -20.01 -79.36
N PRO A 31 37.04 -19.02 -80.00
CA PRO A 31 37.87 -19.30 -81.17
C PRO A 31 39.11 -20.11 -80.80
N LEU A 32 39.26 -21.31 -81.37
CA LEU A 32 40.37 -22.22 -81.11
C LEU A 32 41.49 -22.07 -82.16
N GLY A 33 42.74 -22.30 -81.74
CA GLY A 33 43.94 -22.26 -82.60
C GLY A 33 45.04 -21.33 -82.10
N ASN A 34 46.02 -21.07 -82.97
CA ASN A 34 47.22 -20.29 -82.65
C ASN A 34 47.26 -18.88 -83.27
N GLY A 35 46.26 -18.50 -84.07
CA GLY A 35 46.25 -17.21 -84.79
C GLY A 35 45.95 -16.00 -83.90
N THR A 36 46.07 -14.79 -84.44
CA THR A 36 45.82 -13.51 -83.74
C THR A 36 44.45 -13.44 -83.07
N GLY A 37 43.41 -14.01 -83.67
CA GLY A 37 42.04 -14.05 -83.15
C GLY A 37 41.67 -15.29 -82.31
N ALA A 38 42.58 -16.26 -82.14
CA ALA A 38 42.32 -17.50 -81.42
C ALA A 38 42.75 -17.44 -79.95
N LEU A 39 41.98 -18.02 -79.03
CA LEU A 39 42.26 -17.97 -77.59
C LEU A 39 43.29 -19.01 -77.16
N THR A 40 43.09 -20.27 -77.58
CA THR A 40 43.95 -21.41 -77.24
C THR A 40 43.95 -22.45 -78.35
N ALA A 41 45.09 -23.13 -78.55
CA ALA A 41 45.20 -24.28 -79.43
C ALA A 41 45.06 -25.63 -78.70
N VAL A 42 44.84 -25.62 -77.38
CA VAL A 42 44.71 -26.82 -76.56
C VAL A 42 43.34 -26.78 -75.86
N PRO A 43 42.24 -26.97 -76.61
CA PRO A 43 40.88 -26.87 -76.07
C PRO A 43 40.57 -27.91 -74.99
N SER A 44 41.23 -29.07 -75.02
CA SER A 44 41.06 -30.13 -74.02
C SER A 44 41.60 -29.77 -72.62
N ALA A 45 42.39 -28.70 -72.51
CA ALA A 45 42.91 -28.20 -71.23
C ALA A 45 42.01 -27.13 -70.58
N VAL A 46 40.86 -26.82 -71.18
CA VAL A 46 39.93 -25.81 -70.66
C VAL A 46 39.05 -26.45 -69.60
N ASP A 47 39.23 -26.01 -68.35
CA ASP A 47 38.32 -26.33 -67.25
C ASP A 47 37.22 -25.27 -67.18
N VAL A 48 35.96 -25.72 -67.12
CA VAL A 48 34.79 -24.84 -67.07
C VAL A 48 34.01 -25.01 -65.77
N ARG A 49 33.55 -23.90 -65.19
CA ARG A 49 32.64 -23.92 -64.05
C ARG A 49 31.77 -22.67 -63.99
N VAL A 50 30.75 -22.72 -63.12
CA VAL A 50 29.93 -21.57 -62.75
C VAL A 50 30.28 -21.17 -61.32
N GLU A 51 30.63 -19.91 -61.11
CA GLU A 51 30.90 -19.33 -59.80
C GLU A 51 29.91 -18.19 -59.47
N GLN A 52 29.76 -17.90 -58.17
CA GLN A 52 29.02 -16.75 -57.65
C GLN A 52 27.62 -16.57 -58.26
N ASN A 53 26.89 -17.67 -58.42
CA ASN A 53 25.53 -17.65 -58.96
C ASN A 53 24.53 -17.18 -57.90
N ASN A 54 24.02 -15.96 -58.07
CA ASN A 54 22.83 -15.45 -57.36
C ASN A 54 21.63 -15.26 -58.31
N ALA A 55 21.79 -15.66 -59.58
CA ALA A 55 20.83 -15.48 -60.65
C ALA A 55 19.67 -16.48 -60.61
N THR A 56 19.91 -17.75 -60.25
CA THR A 56 18.89 -18.81 -60.34
C THR A 56 18.14 -19.06 -59.04
N GLU A 57 16.97 -19.71 -59.13
CA GLU A 57 16.17 -20.11 -57.97
C GLU A 57 16.70 -21.38 -57.30
N SER A 58 16.25 -21.64 -56.06
CA SER A 58 16.66 -22.82 -55.30
C SER A 58 16.20 -24.10 -56.01
N GLY A 59 17.15 -24.93 -56.44
CA GLY A 59 16.88 -26.16 -57.21
C GLY A 59 17.18 -26.06 -58.70
N GLU A 60 17.41 -24.85 -59.23
CA GLU A 60 17.80 -24.60 -60.62
C GLU A 60 19.32 -24.39 -60.72
N THR A 61 20.10 -25.47 -60.64
CA THR A 61 21.57 -25.41 -60.67
C THR A 61 22.07 -25.35 -62.12
N PRO A 62 22.73 -24.26 -62.58
CA PRO A 62 23.32 -24.21 -63.91
C PRO A 62 24.51 -25.16 -63.99
N THR A 63 24.46 -26.10 -64.92
CA THR A 63 25.53 -27.05 -65.18
C THR A 63 26.29 -26.64 -66.44
N PRO A 64 27.61 -26.35 -66.36
CA PRO A 64 28.45 -26.05 -67.51
C PRO A 64 28.92 -27.35 -68.18
N SER A 65 28.96 -27.34 -69.51
CA SER A 65 29.48 -28.40 -70.36
C SER A 65 30.39 -27.80 -71.42
N TRP A 66 31.59 -28.35 -71.59
CA TRP A 66 32.58 -27.91 -72.57
C TRP A 66 32.73 -28.94 -73.68
N ASP A 67 32.61 -28.50 -74.93
CA ASP A 67 32.95 -29.29 -76.12
C ASP A 67 34.31 -28.82 -76.65
N ASP A 68 35.33 -29.65 -76.48
CA ASP A 68 36.70 -29.35 -76.89
C ASP A 68 36.93 -29.46 -78.41
N THR A 69 35.98 -30.05 -79.15
CA THR A 69 36.04 -30.18 -80.61
C THR A 69 35.50 -28.91 -81.27
N THR A 70 34.38 -28.38 -80.75
CA THR A 70 33.77 -27.16 -81.31
C THR A 70 34.22 -25.88 -80.60
N GLY A 71 34.76 -25.97 -79.38
CA GLY A 71 35.15 -24.82 -78.57
C GLY A 71 33.96 -24.07 -77.98
N VAL A 72 32.85 -24.77 -77.74
CA VAL A 72 31.62 -24.20 -77.20
C VAL A 72 31.45 -24.59 -75.74
N LEU A 73 31.31 -23.59 -74.88
CA LEU A 73 30.81 -23.76 -73.52
C LEU A 73 29.30 -23.60 -73.52
N THR A 74 28.56 -24.64 -73.18
CA THR A 74 27.10 -24.57 -72.98
C THR A 74 26.80 -24.66 -71.49
N VAL A 75 26.01 -23.71 -70.99
CA VAL A 75 25.52 -23.71 -69.60
C VAL A 75 24.01 -23.78 -69.65
N SER A 76 23.44 -24.80 -69.05
CA SER A 76 21.99 -25.00 -68.97
C SER A 76 21.58 -25.56 -67.61
N THR A 77 20.30 -25.52 -67.31
CA THR A 77 19.69 -26.10 -66.09
C THR A 77 18.91 -27.39 -66.39
N GLY A 78 19.03 -27.94 -67.61
CA GLY A 78 18.26 -29.10 -68.07
C GLY A 78 16.80 -28.82 -68.46
N GLY A 79 16.36 -27.56 -68.39
CA GLY A 79 14.99 -27.13 -68.74
C GLY A 79 14.81 -25.61 -68.67
N LEU A 80 13.58 -25.12 -68.76
CA LEU A 80 13.28 -23.70 -68.57
C LEU A 80 13.57 -23.31 -67.11
N ALA A 81 14.48 -22.37 -66.89
CA ALA A 81 14.83 -21.85 -65.57
C ALA A 81 14.66 -20.34 -65.47
N HIS A 82 14.68 -19.86 -64.23
CA HIS A 82 14.51 -18.47 -63.91
C HIS A 82 15.85 -17.76 -63.71
N PHE A 83 15.96 -16.56 -64.29
CA PHE A 83 17.05 -15.64 -64.07
C PHE A 83 16.50 -14.38 -63.38
N LYS A 84 16.76 -14.27 -62.07
CA LYS A 84 16.24 -13.24 -61.17
C LYS A 84 16.54 -11.82 -61.66
N LYS A 85 15.66 -10.87 -61.32
CA LYS A 85 15.89 -9.42 -61.50
C LYS A 85 17.19 -9.02 -60.81
N GLY A 86 18.12 -8.38 -61.55
CA GLY A 86 19.40 -7.94 -61.01
C GLY A 86 20.34 -9.08 -60.59
N GLY A 87 19.99 -10.34 -60.88
CA GLY A 87 20.85 -11.48 -60.62
C GLY A 87 22.03 -11.53 -61.59
N SER A 88 23.03 -12.31 -61.22
CA SER A 88 24.23 -12.58 -62.00
C SER A 88 24.83 -13.94 -61.67
N LEU A 89 25.58 -14.49 -62.63
CA LEU A 89 26.46 -15.64 -62.43
C LEU A 89 27.74 -15.41 -63.22
N ILE A 90 28.83 -16.07 -62.80
CA ILE A 90 30.13 -15.97 -63.46
C ILE A 90 30.43 -17.31 -64.14
N LEU A 91 30.65 -17.26 -65.45
CA LEU A 91 31.17 -18.38 -66.23
C LEU A 91 32.69 -18.28 -66.25
N VAL A 92 33.37 -19.30 -65.75
CA VAL A 92 34.83 -19.33 -65.69
C VAL A 92 35.33 -20.41 -66.65
N LEU A 93 36.24 -20.01 -67.56
CA LEU A 93 37.06 -20.89 -68.36
C LEU A 93 38.50 -20.69 -67.90
N GLU A 94 39.17 -21.71 -67.41
CA GLU A 94 40.54 -21.58 -66.91
C GLU A 94 41.41 -22.80 -67.24
N GLY A 95 42.68 -22.75 -66.83
CA GLY A 95 43.59 -23.89 -66.95
C GLY A 95 44.19 -24.08 -68.34
N PHE A 96 43.74 -23.32 -69.34
CA PHE A 96 44.19 -23.48 -70.72
C PHE A 96 45.43 -22.63 -71.05
N PRO A 97 46.36 -23.11 -71.88
CA PRO A 97 47.44 -22.30 -72.42
C PRO A 97 46.92 -21.19 -73.34
N VAL A 98 47.27 -19.92 -73.10
CA VAL A 98 46.90 -18.82 -74.01
C VAL A 98 47.74 -18.89 -75.29
N SER A 99 47.11 -18.76 -76.46
CA SER A 99 47.79 -18.67 -77.77
C SER A 99 48.88 -17.58 -77.75
N SER A 100 50.08 -17.92 -78.20
CA SER A 100 51.27 -17.07 -78.09
C SER A 100 51.28 -15.85 -79.00
N THR A 101 50.49 -15.86 -80.09
CA THR A 101 50.40 -14.73 -81.02
C THR A 101 49.53 -13.62 -80.41
N PRO A 102 50.07 -12.41 -80.15
CA PRO A 102 49.28 -11.29 -79.62
C PRO A 102 48.15 -10.90 -80.57
N GLY A 103 47.00 -10.52 -80.02
CA GLY A 103 45.85 -10.11 -80.80
C GLY A 103 44.58 -10.07 -79.96
N ALA A 104 43.53 -9.44 -80.51
CA ALA A 104 42.22 -9.42 -79.91
C ALA A 104 41.46 -10.71 -80.28
N VAL A 105 40.88 -11.36 -79.28
CA VAL A 105 40.04 -12.54 -79.40
C VAL A 105 38.59 -12.10 -79.19
N LEU A 106 37.67 -12.59 -80.02
CA LEU A 106 36.25 -12.29 -79.91
C LEU A 106 35.50 -13.56 -79.52
N LEU A 107 34.99 -13.62 -78.30
CA LEU A 107 34.09 -14.66 -77.84
C LEU A 107 32.66 -14.31 -78.27
N LYS A 108 31.92 -15.26 -78.82
CA LYS A 108 30.51 -15.06 -79.16
C LYS A 108 29.65 -15.80 -78.15
N ALA A 109 28.94 -15.06 -77.32
CA ALA A 109 27.96 -15.60 -76.40
C ALA A 109 26.57 -15.54 -77.05
N THR A 110 25.78 -16.60 -76.97
CA THR A 110 24.39 -16.63 -77.41
C THR A 110 23.53 -17.11 -76.26
N GLU A 111 22.53 -16.32 -75.91
CA GLU A 111 21.58 -16.67 -74.85
C GLU A 111 20.25 -17.12 -75.45
N GLU A 112 19.74 -18.25 -75.00
CA GLU A 112 18.44 -18.77 -75.38
C GLU A 112 17.41 -18.46 -74.28
N VAL A 113 16.56 -17.46 -74.53
CA VAL A 113 15.62 -16.91 -73.52
C VAL A 113 14.16 -16.96 -73.98
N SER A 114 13.24 -17.13 -73.03
CA SER A 114 11.79 -17.15 -73.26
C SER A 114 11.10 -15.93 -72.64
N LYS A 115 10.07 -15.40 -73.32
CA LYS A 115 9.25 -14.30 -72.79
C LYS A 115 8.19 -14.82 -71.80
N PRO A 116 7.86 -14.06 -70.73
CA PRO A 116 6.84 -14.44 -69.74
C PRO A 116 5.42 -14.67 -70.30
N THR A 117 5.12 -14.17 -71.50
CA THR A 117 3.81 -14.32 -72.15
C THR A 117 3.98 -14.78 -73.59
N LYS A 118 3.60 -16.04 -73.87
CA LYS A 118 3.61 -16.76 -75.17
C LYS A 118 4.98 -17.20 -75.71
N GLY A 119 5.51 -18.31 -75.19
CA GLY A 119 6.18 -19.45 -75.86
C GLY A 119 7.18 -19.29 -77.03
N ARG A 120 7.60 -18.08 -77.43
CA ARG A 120 8.63 -17.90 -78.47
C ARG A 120 10.00 -17.73 -77.81
N VAL A 121 10.86 -18.70 -78.06
CA VAL A 121 12.28 -18.68 -77.71
C VAL A 121 13.02 -17.68 -78.60
N ARG A 122 13.90 -16.85 -78.02
CA ARG A 122 14.70 -15.85 -78.73
C ARG A 122 16.17 -16.04 -78.41
N ASN A 123 16.99 -16.14 -79.45
CA ASN A 123 18.45 -16.16 -79.32
C ASN A 123 18.99 -14.74 -79.37
N SER A 124 19.76 -14.35 -78.36
CA SER A 124 20.37 -13.02 -78.26
C SER A 124 21.90 -13.15 -78.30
N PRO A 125 22.56 -12.94 -79.45
CA PRO A 125 24.01 -13.01 -79.54
C PRO A 125 24.67 -11.73 -79.00
N ALA A 126 25.74 -11.89 -78.23
CA ALA A 126 26.64 -10.86 -77.75
C ALA A 126 28.08 -11.25 -78.10
N THR A 127 28.95 -10.26 -78.32
CA THR A 127 30.38 -10.51 -78.57
C THR A 127 31.20 -9.85 -77.47
N VAL A 128 32.09 -10.63 -76.86
CA VAL A 128 33.02 -10.17 -75.80
C VAL A 128 34.43 -10.19 -76.36
N SER A 129 35.11 -9.04 -76.34
CA SER A 129 36.49 -8.92 -76.80
C SER A 129 37.49 -9.09 -75.66
N LEU A 130 38.52 -9.89 -75.88
CA LEU A 130 39.65 -10.11 -74.98
C LEU A 130 40.97 -9.77 -75.69
N LEU A 131 41.99 -9.31 -74.97
CA LEU A 131 43.31 -9.03 -75.56
C LEU A 131 44.37 -9.98 -74.99
N LYS A 132 45.03 -10.76 -75.84
CA LYS A 132 46.01 -11.77 -75.40
C LYS A 132 47.26 -11.17 -74.74
N ARG A 133 47.70 -9.95 -75.14
CA ARG A 133 48.82 -9.17 -74.53
C ARG A 133 48.71 -7.67 -74.87
N ALA A 134 48.97 -6.77 -73.92
CA ALA A 134 48.96 -5.30 -74.13
C ALA A 134 50.36 -4.72 -74.49
N PRO A 135 50.47 -3.58 -75.22
CA PRO A 135 51.75 -2.94 -75.59
C PRO A 135 52.61 -2.56 -74.37
N ARG A 136 53.95 -2.65 -74.49
CA ARG A 136 54.91 -2.25 -73.45
C ARG A 136 55.13 -0.72 -73.42
N VAL A 137 54.13 0.01 -72.95
CA VAL A 137 54.27 1.42 -72.52
C VAL A 137 55.17 1.53 -71.28
N PRO A 138 55.72 2.72 -70.95
CA PRO A 138 56.35 2.96 -69.66
C PRO A 138 55.37 2.67 -68.52
N ARG A 139 55.84 2.05 -67.45
CA ARG A 139 55.02 1.67 -66.29
C ARG A 139 55.80 1.93 -65.01
N ASN A 140 55.10 1.84 -63.89
CA ASN A 140 55.70 1.97 -62.55
C ASN A 140 56.43 3.30 -62.32
N PHE A 141 55.99 4.41 -62.94
CA PHE A 141 56.52 5.73 -62.61
C PHE A 141 56.13 6.12 -61.18
N ARG A 142 57.11 6.10 -60.29
CA ARG A 142 56.93 6.28 -58.85
C ARG A 142 58.17 6.91 -58.22
N PRO A 143 58.05 7.60 -57.09
CA PRO A 143 59.23 7.91 -56.31
C PRO A 143 59.81 6.64 -55.67
N GLU A 144 61.12 6.61 -55.47
CA GLU A 144 61.81 5.55 -54.70
C GLU A 144 61.28 5.48 -53.26
N LYS A 145 61.00 6.64 -52.65
CA LYS A 145 60.30 6.77 -51.37
C LYS A 145 59.01 7.56 -51.56
N SER A 146 57.87 6.99 -51.14
CA SER A 146 56.56 7.64 -51.30
C SER A 146 56.40 8.90 -50.43
N LEU A 147 57.17 9.02 -49.35
CA LEU A 147 57.24 10.18 -48.45
C LEU A 147 58.71 10.51 -48.17
N LEU A 148 59.10 11.77 -48.35
CA LEU A 148 60.46 12.26 -48.13
C LEU A 148 60.49 13.27 -46.97
N ALA A 149 61.55 13.24 -46.16
CA ALA A 149 61.80 14.27 -45.15
C ALA A 149 62.38 15.55 -45.78
N ALA A 150 62.22 16.68 -45.11
CA ALA A 150 62.77 17.96 -45.58
C ALA A 150 64.31 17.87 -45.80
N GLY A 151 64.75 18.10 -47.03
CA GLY A 151 66.17 18.05 -47.42
C GLY A 151 66.65 16.74 -48.05
N GLU A 152 65.84 15.68 -48.06
CA GLU A 152 66.16 14.46 -48.83
C GLU A 152 66.03 14.67 -50.34
N LYS A 153 66.87 13.99 -51.13
CA LYS A 153 66.82 14.05 -52.60
C LYS A 153 65.61 13.27 -53.12
N VAL A 154 64.86 13.87 -54.05
CA VAL A 154 63.81 13.17 -54.80
C VAL A 154 64.46 12.25 -55.83
N VAL A 155 64.11 10.97 -55.80
CA VAL A 155 64.50 9.97 -56.80
C VAL A 155 63.23 9.38 -57.39
N LEU A 156 63.05 9.49 -58.71
CA LEU A 156 61.94 8.93 -59.45
C LEU A 156 62.41 7.73 -60.28
N LEU A 157 61.63 6.66 -60.26
CA LEU A 157 61.92 5.37 -60.90
C LEU A 157 60.79 5.02 -61.87
N TRP A 158 61.11 4.41 -63.01
CA TRP A 158 60.13 3.79 -63.91
C TRP A 158 60.72 2.65 -64.72
N ASP A 159 59.84 1.80 -65.25
CA ASP A 159 60.18 0.74 -66.18
C ASP A 159 59.73 1.18 -67.59
N GLY A 160 60.67 1.25 -68.54
CA GLY A 160 60.37 1.67 -69.91
C GLY A 160 61.43 1.20 -70.90
N PRO A 161 61.07 0.96 -72.17
CA PRO A 161 62.02 0.53 -73.19
C PRO A 161 62.99 1.65 -73.58
N ASP A 162 64.20 1.28 -74.00
CA ASP A 162 65.24 2.23 -74.48
C ASP A 162 64.94 2.82 -75.87
N THR A 163 63.84 2.40 -76.49
CA THR A 163 63.36 2.90 -77.79
C THR A 163 62.55 4.19 -77.68
N LEU A 164 62.28 4.68 -76.47
CA LEU A 164 61.57 5.94 -76.21
C LEU A 164 62.55 6.97 -75.65
N ASP A 165 62.33 8.23 -75.98
CA ASP A 165 62.98 9.35 -75.30
C ASP A 165 62.11 9.79 -74.12
N TYR A 166 62.74 10.14 -72.99
CA TYR A 166 62.06 10.46 -71.74
C TYR A 166 62.37 11.89 -71.28
N ASP A 167 61.34 12.63 -70.90
CA ASP A 167 61.46 13.93 -70.25
C ASP A 167 60.66 13.92 -68.93
N ILE A 168 61.11 14.70 -67.94
CA ILE A 168 60.38 14.95 -66.69
C ILE A 168 59.89 16.40 -66.68
N GLN A 169 58.58 16.58 -66.56
CA GLN A 169 57.97 17.86 -66.29
C GLN A 169 57.83 18.10 -64.78
N TYR A 170 58.33 19.23 -64.32
CA TYR A 170 58.19 19.73 -62.95
C TYR A 170 56.77 20.27 -62.71
N PRO A 171 56.34 20.42 -61.44
CA PRO A 171 55.03 21.00 -61.09
C PRO A 171 54.81 22.43 -61.58
N ASP A 172 55.87 23.17 -61.88
CA ASP A 172 55.79 24.52 -62.46
C ASP A 172 55.66 24.52 -63.99
N GLY A 173 55.55 23.34 -64.60
CA GLY A 173 55.40 23.14 -66.04
C GLY A 173 56.71 23.07 -66.81
N THR A 174 57.87 23.32 -66.18
CA THR A 174 59.18 23.23 -66.85
C THR A 174 59.56 21.79 -67.15
N ILE A 175 60.17 21.52 -68.30
CA ILE A 175 60.52 20.16 -68.76
C ILE A 175 62.04 19.99 -68.76
N GLU A 176 62.51 18.84 -68.29
CA GLU A 176 63.92 18.46 -68.29
C GLU A 176 64.10 17.08 -68.92
N SER A 177 64.96 16.99 -69.93
CA SER A 177 65.25 15.72 -70.61
C SER A 177 66.06 14.77 -69.75
N VAL A 178 65.66 13.50 -69.75
CA VAL A 178 66.35 12.42 -69.06
C VAL A 178 67.47 11.91 -69.97
N PRO A 179 68.75 11.94 -69.53
CA PRO A 179 69.84 11.45 -70.35
C PRO A 179 69.72 9.94 -70.64
N PRO A 180 70.24 9.45 -71.78
CA PRO A 180 70.19 8.04 -72.13
C PRO A 180 70.88 7.17 -71.07
N ARG A 181 70.24 6.07 -70.70
CA ARG A 181 70.76 5.15 -69.67
C ARG A 181 71.91 4.28 -70.21
N SER A 182 73.01 4.21 -69.47
CA SER A 182 74.15 3.32 -69.72
C SER A 182 74.13 2.09 -68.79
N GLY A 183 73.23 1.12 -69.08
CA GLY A 183 73.18 -0.20 -68.43
C GLY A 183 72.59 -0.24 -67.00
N GLY A 184 71.61 -1.12 -66.75
CA GLY A 184 70.97 -1.35 -65.45
C GLY A 184 69.61 -2.06 -65.56
N SER A 185 68.80 -2.14 -64.49
CA SER A 185 67.36 -2.52 -64.54
C SER A 185 66.51 -1.35 -64.01
N GLY A 186 65.64 -0.76 -64.84
CA GLY A 186 64.84 0.45 -64.53
C GLY A 186 65.51 1.79 -64.86
N TRP A 187 64.71 2.77 -65.27
CA TRP A 187 65.12 4.17 -65.44
C TRP A 187 65.02 4.92 -64.11
N THR A 188 65.95 5.86 -63.87
CA THR A 188 65.98 6.68 -62.66
C THR A 188 66.31 8.13 -62.99
N TRP A 189 65.74 9.07 -62.22
CA TRP A 189 66.00 10.50 -62.35
C TRP A 189 65.85 11.23 -61.02
N SER A 190 66.67 12.27 -60.81
CA SER A 190 66.58 13.21 -59.69
C SER A 190 66.75 14.66 -60.17
N PRO A 191 66.09 15.65 -59.54
CA PRO A 191 66.29 17.06 -59.85
C PRO A 191 67.75 17.51 -59.63
N LYS A 192 68.20 18.49 -60.42
CA LYS A 192 69.50 19.16 -60.21
C LYS A 192 69.54 19.93 -58.88
N ALA A 193 70.75 20.14 -58.36
CA ALA A 193 70.96 20.70 -57.01
C ALA A 193 70.39 22.11 -56.79
N ASP A 194 70.20 22.89 -57.86
CA ASP A 194 69.63 24.23 -57.86
C ASP A 194 68.08 24.24 -57.88
N ARG A 195 67.44 23.10 -58.15
CA ARG A 195 65.99 22.91 -58.18
C ARG A 195 65.52 22.22 -56.90
N LYS A 196 65.13 22.99 -55.89
CA LYS A 196 64.57 22.45 -54.64
C LYS A 196 63.18 21.81 -54.90
N PRO A 197 62.94 20.56 -54.47
CA PRO A 197 61.63 19.93 -54.62
C PRO A 197 60.54 20.65 -53.80
N LYS A 198 59.33 20.76 -54.36
CA LYS A 198 58.18 21.40 -53.70
C LYS A 198 57.37 20.40 -52.86
N LEU A 199 56.80 20.87 -51.76
CA LEU A 199 55.84 20.11 -50.93
C LEU A 199 54.61 19.71 -51.78
N ALA A 200 54.16 18.46 -51.63
CA ALA A 200 53.01 17.90 -52.36
C ALA A 200 53.02 18.20 -53.87
N ALA A 201 54.08 17.77 -54.55
CA ALA A 201 54.36 18.08 -55.95
C ALA A 201 54.06 16.90 -56.88
N THR A 202 53.39 17.15 -58.01
CA THR A 202 53.22 16.17 -59.09
C THR A 202 54.29 16.36 -60.16
N TYR A 203 55.03 15.31 -60.45
CA TYR A 203 55.97 15.24 -61.58
C TYR A 203 55.33 14.40 -62.69
N THR A 204 55.60 14.75 -63.95
CA THR A 204 55.08 14.03 -65.11
C THR A 204 56.25 13.46 -65.92
N LEU A 205 56.30 12.15 -66.10
CA LEU A 205 57.12 11.49 -67.09
C LEU A 205 56.44 11.56 -68.45
N ILE A 206 57.12 12.18 -69.41
CA ILE A 206 56.71 12.25 -70.81
C ILE A 206 57.62 11.29 -71.57
N ALA A 207 57.05 10.29 -72.22
CA ALA A 207 57.79 9.35 -73.04
C ALA A 207 57.36 9.47 -74.50
N THR A 208 58.29 9.83 -75.37
CA THR A 208 58.02 10.11 -76.78
C THR A 208 58.66 9.04 -77.66
N PRO A 209 57.90 8.35 -78.54
CA PRO A 209 58.47 7.48 -79.55
C PRO A 209 59.41 8.23 -80.49
N ARG A 210 60.56 7.62 -80.83
CA ARG A 210 61.52 8.21 -81.78
C ARG A 210 60.98 8.27 -83.22
N ASP A 211 59.88 7.58 -83.52
CA ASP A 211 59.11 7.80 -84.73
C ASP A 211 58.05 8.89 -84.48
N ALA A 212 58.16 10.03 -85.15
CA ALA A 212 57.35 11.21 -84.89
C ALA A 212 55.83 11.07 -85.23
N GLN A 213 55.30 9.86 -85.38
CA GLN A 213 53.91 9.59 -85.77
C GLN A 213 52.98 9.24 -84.60
N HIS A 214 53.50 9.06 -83.39
CA HIS A 214 52.70 8.68 -82.22
C HIS A 214 52.65 9.81 -81.17
N PRO A 215 51.49 10.07 -80.53
CA PRO A 215 51.41 11.03 -79.45
C PRO A 215 52.25 10.57 -78.24
N PRO A 216 52.87 11.50 -77.49
CA PRO A 216 53.66 11.16 -76.31
C PRO A 216 52.79 10.52 -75.23
N TYR A 217 53.40 9.58 -74.49
CA TYR A 217 52.78 8.94 -73.34
C TYR A 217 53.09 9.76 -72.08
N HIS A 218 52.06 10.03 -71.27
CA HIS A 218 52.20 10.76 -70.02
C HIS A 218 51.91 9.84 -68.84
N LEU A 219 52.88 9.68 -67.94
CA LEU A 219 52.68 9.08 -66.63
C LEU A 219 52.95 10.14 -65.57
N THR A 220 52.03 10.31 -64.63
CA THR A 220 52.21 11.23 -63.51
C THR A 220 52.49 10.47 -62.23
N THR A 221 53.33 11.04 -61.38
CA THR A 221 53.49 10.55 -60.01
C THR A 221 53.58 11.74 -59.07
N SER A 222 53.00 11.59 -57.89
CA SER A 222 53.05 12.63 -56.87
C SER A 222 54.05 12.25 -55.80
N VAL A 223 54.91 13.19 -55.46
CA VAL A 223 55.86 13.06 -54.35
C VAL A 223 55.43 14.02 -53.26
N GLN A 224 55.07 13.46 -52.10
CA GLN A 224 54.80 14.25 -50.91
C GLN A 224 56.06 14.32 -50.05
N LEU A 225 56.57 15.53 -49.85
CA LEU A 225 57.46 15.81 -48.73
C LEU A 225 56.60 15.94 -47.47
N SER A 226 56.91 15.18 -46.42
CA SER A 226 56.23 15.28 -45.13
C SER A 226 57.06 16.08 -44.14
N SER A 227 56.39 17.02 -43.46
CA SER A 227 56.84 17.60 -42.19
C SER A 227 55.69 17.32 -41.21
N PRO A 228 55.74 16.25 -40.39
CA PRO A 228 54.52 15.78 -39.74
C PRO A 228 54.25 16.50 -38.42
N GLU A 229 53.04 17.07 -38.31
CA GLU A 229 52.29 17.17 -37.06
C GLU A 229 51.20 16.08 -37.05
N PHE A 230 51.39 15.07 -36.17
CA PHE A 230 50.41 14.15 -35.56
C PHE A 230 49.42 13.31 -36.42
N ILE A 231 49.61 11.97 -36.51
CA ILE A 231 48.53 11.04 -36.95
C ILE A 231 48.37 9.71 -36.14
N HIS A 232 49.25 9.29 -35.21
CA HIS A 232 48.92 8.13 -34.34
C HIS A 232 49.51 8.23 -32.93
N VAL A 233 48.66 8.08 -31.91
CA VAL A 233 49.06 7.88 -30.51
C VAL A 233 48.46 6.56 -30.02
N THR A 234 49.29 5.52 -29.90
CA THR A 234 48.97 4.34 -29.10
C THR A 234 49.47 4.61 -27.67
N ALA A 235 48.66 5.30 -26.85
CA ALA A 235 49.04 5.58 -25.47
C ALA A 235 48.57 4.46 -24.54
N THR A 236 49.48 3.56 -24.17
CA THR A 236 49.25 2.52 -23.16
C THR A 236 49.03 3.08 -21.74
N ALA A 237 49.30 4.38 -21.51
CA ALA A 237 49.12 5.08 -20.24
C ALA A 237 48.03 6.19 -20.25
N GLY A 238 47.20 6.25 -21.31
CA GLY A 238 46.18 7.29 -21.50
C GLY A 238 46.65 8.49 -22.33
N VAL A 239 45.73 9.16 -23.01
CA VAL A 239 46.02 10.34 -23.85
C VAL A 239 45.85 11.60 -23.00
N ASN A 240 46.94 12.35 -22.82
CA ASN A 240 46.93 13.62 -22.11
C ASN A 240 46.86 14.76 -23.14
N THR A 241 45.66 15.25 -23.47
CA THR A 241 45.52 16.44 -24.32
C THR A 241 45.54 17.68 -23.43
N PRO A 242 46.62 18.49 -23.41
CA PRO A 242 46.69 19.62 -22.49
C PRO A 242 45.65 20.71 -22.79
N TRP A 243 45.11 20.75 -24.02
CA TRP A 243 44.12 21.75 -24.45
C TRP A 243 43.23 21.20 -25.59
N VAL A 244 41.91 21.24 -25.42
CA VAL A 244 40.97 21.21 -26.56
C VAL A 244 40.82 22.67 -27.02
N GLN A 245 41.48 23.05 -28.11
CA GLN A 245 41.42 24.43 -28.64
C GLN A 245 40.12 24.67 -29.42
N GLY A 246 39.46 25.80 -29.14
CA GLY A 246 38.23 26.23 -29.81
C GLY A 246 37.34 27.20 -29.02
N THR A 247 37.63 27.43 -27.73
CA THR A 247 36.89 28.42 -26.91
C THR A 247 37.84 29.32 -26.12
N THR A 248 37.39 30.52 -25.78
CA THR A 248 38.15 31.51 -24.97
C THR A 248 38.39 31.04 -23.54
N THR A 249 37.54 30.13 -23.02
CA THR A 249 37.68 29.46 -21.73
C THR A 249 38.39 28.12 -21.88
N LYS A 250 39.66 28.09 -21.52
CA LYS A 250 40.44 26.87 -21.59
C LYS A 250 40.03 25.85 -20.51
N GLY A 251 39.97 24.57 -20.86
CA GLY A 251 39.67 23.45 -19.96
C GLY A 251 40.44 22.19 -20.36
N GLN A 252 40.49 21.22 -19.46
CA GLN A 252 41.18 19.93 -19.65
C GLN A 252 40.17 18.78 -19.56
N ILE A 253 40.30 17.82 -20.46
CA ILE A 253 39.61 16.53 -20.39
C ILE A 253 40.69 15.46 -20.33
N PHE A 254 40.70 14.67 -19.27
CA PHE A 254 41.60 13.53 -19.14
C PHE A 254 40.83 12.26 -19.48
N PHE A 255 41.21 11.57 -20.56
CA PHE A 255 40.73 10.22 -20.85
C PHE A 255 41.66 9.21 -20.18
N ARG A 256 41.19 8.65 -19.06
CA ARG A 256 41.86 7.60 -18.30
C ARG A 256 41.28 6.25 -18.71
N THR A 257 41.97 5.16 -18.36
CA THR A 257 41.44 3.80 -18.51
C THR A 257 40.11 3.58 -17.78
N GLN A 258 39.80 4.39 -16.75
CA GLN A 258 38.57 4.31 -15.97
C GLN A 258 37.52 5.38 -16.30
N GLY A 259 37.71 6.20 -17.33
CA GLY A 259 36.72 7.19 -17.78
C GLY A 259 37.30 8.57 -18.06
N ALA A 260 36.43 9.59 -18.05
CA ALA A 260 36.79 10.97 -18.38
C ALA A 260 36.73 11.88 -17.15
N GLU A 261 37.75 12.71 -16.95
CA GLU A 261 37.77 13.76 -15.92
C GLU A 261 37.78 15.15 -16.59
N ILE A 262 36.78 15.99 -16.28
CA ILE A 262 36.66 17.35 -16.83
C ILE A 262 37.10 18.37 -15.78
N ARG A 263 38.07 19.20 -16.12
CA ARG A 263 38.59 20.27 -15.26
C ARG A 263 38.61 21.63 -15.97
N LYS A 264 38.41 22.69 -15.19
CA LYS A 264 38.63 24.08 -15.59
C LYS A 264 40.14 24.38 -15.63
N ALA A 265 40.56 25.49 -16.25
CA ALA A 265 41.97 25.92 -16.30
C ALA A 265 42.66 26.04 -14.92
N ASN A 266 41.89 26.34 -13.86
CA ASN A 266 42.40 26.43 -12.48
C ASN A 266 42.38 25.08 -11.73
N ASN A 267 42.26 23.95 -12.44
CA ASN A 267 42.21 22.60 -11.88
C ASN A 267 40.94 22.26 -11.06
N ALA A 268 39.93 23.14 -10.99
CA ALA A 268 38.64 22.82 -10.38
C ALA A 268 37.79 21.89 -11.30
N ARG A 269 36.83 21.14 -10.74
CA ARG A 269 35.89 20.32 -11.54
C ARG A 269 35.14 21.19 -12.57
N GLY A 270 35.07 20.71 -13.81
CA GLY A 270 34.35 21.34 -14.91
C GLY A 270 32.90 20.86 -15.04
N THR A 271 32.21 21.31 -16.09
CA THR A 271 30.82 20.97 -16.37
C THR A 271 30.74 20.06 -17.60
N LEU A 272 29.91 19.03 -17.55
CA LEU A 272 29.50 18.24 -18.71
C LEU A 272 28.05 18.60 -19.04
N SER A 273 27.76 18.99 -20.28
CA SER A 273 26.40 19.14 -20.79
C SER A 273 26.19 18.11 -21.87
N ALA A 274 25.20 17.24 -21.70
CA ALA A 274 24.84 16.21 -22.65
C ALA A 274 23.31 16.14 -22.77
N GLN A 275 22.80 15.89 -23.97
CA GLN A 275 21.36 15.67 -24.17
C GLN A 275 20.88 14.38 -23.49
N LYS A 276 21.76 13.38 -23.40
CA LYS A 276 21.50 12.09 -22.76
C LYS A 276 22.80 11.58 -22.14
N ALA A 277 22.71 11.05 -20.93
CA ALA A 277 23.78 10.30 -20.28
C ALA A 277 23.24 8.94 -19.87
N GLU A 278 23.86 7.87 -20.36
CA GLU A 278 23.62 6.50 -19.89
C GLU A 278 24.80 6.12 -18.98
N LEU A 279 24.51 5.87 -17.71
CA LEU A 279 25.51 5.63 -16.67
C LEU A 279 25.11 4.38 -15.89
N ASP A 280 26.06 3.48 -15.62
CA ASP A 280 25.83 2.34 -14.73
C ASP A 280 25.69 2.79 -13.27
N GLN A 281 26.46 3.83 -12.89
CA GLN A 281 26.42 4.44 -11.56
C GLN A 281 26.60 5.95 -11.67
N LEU A 282 25.81 6.69 -10.88
CA LEU A 282 25.94 8.13 -10.70
C LEU A 282 26.30 8.40 -9.23
N HIS A 283 27.53 8.89 -8.98
CA HIS A 283 27.96 9.34 -7.66
C HIS A 283 28.03 10.87 -7.65
N VAL A 284 27.13 11.50 -6.89
CA VAL A 284 27.06 12.95 -6.72
C VAL A 284 27.76 13.33 -5.42
N VAL A 285 28.73 14.24 -5.49
CA VAL A 285 29.56 14.65 -4.33
C VAL A 285 28.96 15.84 -3.56
N LYS A 286 28.02 16.55 -4.18
CA LYS A 286 27.29 17.68 -3.61
C LYS A 286 25.81 17.51 -3.94
N ASP A 287 25.21 18.52 -4.57
CA ASP A 287 23.79 18.53 -4.89
C ASP A 287 23.55 17.98 -6.30
N ALA A 288 22.44 17.25 -6.45
CA ALA A 288 21.84 16.94 -7.74
C ALA A 288 20.45 17.56 -7.79
N ALA A 289 20.18 18.34 -8.82
CA ALA A 289 18.85 18.83 -9.13
C ALA A 289 18.34 18.11 -10.39
N VAL A 290 17.10 17.64 -10.34
CA VAL A 290 16.39 17.09 -11.50
C VAL A 290 15.18 17.99 -11.74
N ASP A 291 15.22 18.80 -12.79
CA ASP A 291 14.12 19.72 -13.14
C ASP A 291 12.88 19.01 -13.74
N GLY A 292 12.91 17.68 -13.79
CA GLY A 292 11.83 16.83 -14.28
C GLY A 292 11.54 15.67 -13.33
N PRO A 293 10.64 14.74 -13.72
CA PRO A 293 10.33 13.58 -12.90
C PRO A 293 11.54 12.66 -12.76
N LEU A 294 11.88 12.30 -11.53
CA LEU A 294 12.86 11.26 -11.22
C LEU A 294 12.13 9.92 -11.00
N THR A 295 12.32 8.97 -11.91
CA THR A 295 11.81 7.59 -11.74
C THR A 295 12.93 6.70 -11.21
N VAL A 296 12.80 6.23 -9.97
CA VAL A 296 13.70 5.23 -9.38
C VAL A 296 12.98 3.88 -9.37
N LYS A 297 13.48 2.90 -10.13
CA LYS A 297 12.90 1.54 -10.19
C LYS A 297 13.31 0.65 -9.00
N GLY A 298 14.35 1.06 -8.27
CA GLY A 298 14.90 0.33 -7.13
C GLY A 298 14.59 1.00 -5.79
N LYS A 299 15.27 0.56 -4.74
CA LYS A 299 15.20 1.15 -3.40
C LYS A 299 15.69 2.60 -3.43
N VAL A 300 14.92 3.51 -2.83
CA VAL A 300 15.38 4.85 -2.44
C VAL A 300 15.77 4.79 -0.96
N ASP A 301 17.02 5.13 -0.65
CA ASP A 301 17.52 5.25 0.73
C ASP A 301 17.90 6.71 0.97
N ALA A 302 17.06 7.43 1.73
CA ALA A 302 17.30 8.82 2.09
C ALA A 302 17.84 8.86 3.52
N GLY A 303 19.15 9.09 3.68
CA GLY A 303 19.78 9.22 5.01
C GLY A 303 19.40 10.47 5.80
N GLY A 304 18.46 11.28 5.30
CA GLY A 304 17.94 12.51 5.90
C GLY A 304 16.43 12.64 5.66
N GLU A 305 15.93 13.87 5.56
CA GLU A 305 14.51 14.13 5.32
C GLU A 305 14.10 13.87 3.86
N LEU A 306 12.96 13.21 3.67
CA LEU A 306 12.28 13.09 2.37
C LEU A 306 11.06 14.01 2.37
N HIS A 307 11.16 15.15 1.69
CA HIS A 307 10.05 16.09 1.54
C HIS A 307 9.34 15.91 0.19
N ALA A 308 8.06 15.53 0.22
CA ALA A 308 7.19 15.52 -0.95
C ALA A 308 6.33 16.80 -0.95
N ALA A 309 6.53 17.68 -1.94
CA ALA A 309 5.80 18.96 -2.01
C ALA A 309 4.30 18.82 -2.33
N GLN A 310 3.87 17.63 -2.75
CA GLN A 310 2.47 17.30 -3.04
C GLN A 310 2.12 15.98 -2.32
N ASN A 311 1.74 14.95 -3.06
CA ASN A 311 1.36 13.66 -2.50
C ASN A 311 2.56 12.72 -2.48
N ALA A 312 2.78 12.05 -1.35
CA ALA A 312 3.57 10.83 -1.28
C ALA A 312 2.60 9.64 -1.25
N VAL A 313 2.71 8.75 -2.24
CA VAL A 313 1.95 7.48 -2.27
C VAL A 313 2.93 6.35 -1.97
N VAL A 314 2.61 5.55 -0.95
CA VAL A 314 3.36 4.35 -0.59
C VAL A 314 2.45 3.16 -0.82
N ASP A 315 2.63 2.46 -1.95
CA ASP A 315 1.82 1.28 -2.30
C ASP A 315 2.17 0.04 -1.44
N GLY A 316 3.25 0.11 -0.67
CA GLY A 316 3.68 -0.91 0.29
C GLY A 316 3.49 -0.48 1.75
N THR A 317 4.40 -0.91 2.61
CA THR A 317 4.38 -0.57 4.04
C THR A 317 5.06 0.77 4.30
N LEU A 318 4.37 1.68 5.01
CA LEU A 318 4.99 2.84 5.64
C LEU A 318 5.26 2.53 7.12
N SER A 319 6.53 2.49 7.53
CA SER A 319 6.92 2.37 8.94
C SER A 319 7.46 3.72 9.41
N VAL A 320 6.84 4.29 10.45
CA VAL A 320 7.26 5.55 11.07
C VAL A 320 7.71 5.25 12.50
N GLY A 321 9.02 5.35 12.75
CA GLY A 321 9.59 5.13 14.09
C GLY A 321 9.41 6.31 15.05
N GLY A 322 8.94 7.46 14.55
CA GLY A 322 8.68 8.68 15.32
C GLY A 322 7.21 9.10 15.34
N LYS A 323 6.96 10.38 15.63
CA LYS A 323 5.62 11.00 15.63
C LYS A 323 4.99 10.94 14.22
N VAL A 324 3.70 10.61 14.16
CA VAL A 324 2.86 10.81 12.98
C VAL A 324 1.95 12.01 13.24
N ASP A 325 2.02 13.01 12.37
CA ASP A 325 1.22 14.25 12.45
C ASP A 325 0.34 14.36 11.20
N ALA A 326 -0.96 14.14 11.35
CA ALA A 326 -1.93 14.18 10.26
C ALA A 326 -2.87 15.37 10.42
N ARG A 327 -2.64 16.43 9.62
CA ARG A 327 -3.36 17.71 9.72
C ARG A 327 -4.83 17.72 9.26
N SER A 328 -5.33 16.62 8.71
CA SER A 328 -6.72 16.58 8.21
C SER A 328 -7.40 15.25 8.50
N GLU A 329 -6.89 14.15 7.98
CA GLU A 329 -7.50 12.84 8.22
C GLU A 329 -6.44 11.74 8.19
N LEU A 330 -6.58 10.77 9.08
CA LEU A 330 -5.85 9.51 9.02
C LEU A 330 -6.86 8.37 8.77
N ARG A 331 -6.86 7.83 7.56
CA ARG A 331 -7.63 6.62 7.20
C ARG A 331 -6.73 5.40 7.21
N VAL A 332 -7.13 4.36 7.93
CA VAL A 332 -6.39 3.10 8.05
C VAL A 332 -7.32 1.95 7.69
N ALA A 333 -7.04 1.27 6.58
CA ALA A 333 -7.90 0.20 6.06
C ALA A 333 -7.77 -1.14 6.82
N GLN A 334 -6.68 -1.34 7.56
CA GLN A 334 -6.46 -2.53 8.38
C GLN A 334 -6.11 -2.06 9.80
N GLY A 335 -4.87 -2.23 10.26
CA GLY A 335 -4.40 -1.70 11.54
C GLY A 335 -3.31 -0.64 11.37
N ALA A 336 -3.18 0.25 12.36
CA ALA A 336 -2.07 1.20 12.46
C ALA A 336 -1.38 1.06 13.81
N THR A 337 -0.05 0.94 13.77
CA THR A 337 0.82 1.01 14.93
C THR A 337 1.67 2.27 14.82
N VAL A 338 1.49 3.19 15.76
CA VAL A 338 2.35 4.36 15.93
C VAL A 338 3.26 4.10 17.13
N GLY A 339 4.57 4.04 16.89
CA GLY A 339 5.55 3.77 17.94
C GLY A 339 5.76 4.91 18.94
N GLY A 340 5.31 6.11 18.60
CA GLY A 340 5.27 7.29 19.48
C GLY A 340 3.83 7.78 19.70
N ASP A 341 3.68 9.10 19.88
CA ASP A 341 2.37 9.73 19.98
C ASP A 341 1.66 9.81 18.63
N LEU A 342 0.35 9.58 18.64
CA LEU A 342 -0.54 9.86 17.51
C LEU A 342 -1.25 11.20 17.73
N SER A 343 -1.00 12.19 16.88
CA SER A 343 -1.73 13.48 16.90
C SER A 343 -2.43 13.68 15.56
N VAL A 344 -3.77 13.81 15.60
CA VAL A 344 -4.59 14.03 14.41
C VAL A 344 -5.50 15.24 14.62
N ASP A 345 -5.32 16.28 13.80
CA ASP A 345 -6.10 17.53 13.89
C ASP A 345 -7.53 17.38 13.36
N GLY A 346 -7.84 16.26 12.70
CA GLY A 346 -9.20 15.92 12.28
C GLY A 346 -9.61 14.54 12.74
N ARG A 347 -10.32 13.81 11.87
CA ARG A 347 -10.92 12.51 12.20
C ARG A 347 -9.91 11.36 12.04
N VAL A 348 -10.00 10.37 12.91
CA VAL A 348 -9.37 9.05 12.73
C VAL A 348 -10.44 8.03 12.37
N ASN A 349 -10.23 7.31 11.26
CA ASN A 349 -11.07 6.17 10.87
C ASN A 349 -10.18 4.95 10.62
N ALA A 350 -10.17 4.01 11.56
CA ALA A 350 -9.43 2.76 11.45
C ALA A 350 -10.41 1.59 11.33
N GLN A 351 -10.38 0.84 10.21
CA GLN A 351 -11.29 -0.28 10.02
C GLN A 351 -10.94 -1.49 10.90
N GLY A 352 -9.68 -1.66 11.26
CA GLY A 352 -9.18 -2.68 12.19
C GLY A 352 -8.77 -2.05 13.52
N GLU A 353 -7.53 -2.28 13.95
CA GLU A 353 -7.02 -1.82 15.24
C GLU A 353 -6.25 -0.50 15.15
N LEU A 354 -6.31 0.29 16.22
CA LEU A 354 -5.48 1.47 16.42
C LEU A 354 -4.60 1.27 17.65
N HIS A 355 -3.28 1.23 17.45
CA HIS A 355 -2.31 1.18 18.53
C HIS A 355 -1.41 2.42 18.54
N ALA A 356 -1.43 3.16 19.65
CA ALA A 356 -0.50 4.23 19.95
C ALA A 356 0.33 3.84 21.18
N ALA A 357 1.63 3.60 21.00
CA ALA A 357 2.46 3.06 22.07
C ALA A 357 2.66 4.03 23.26
N GLN A 358 2.54 5.33 23.00
CA GLN A 358 2.53 6.39 24.01
C GLN A 358 1.10 6.93 24.12
N GLY A 359 0.83 8.19 23.80
CA GLY A 359 -0.53 8.74 23.82
C GLY A 359 -1.18 8.87 22.44
N ALA A 360 -2.47 9.19 22.43
CA ALA A 360 -3.18 9.63 21.24
C ALA A 360 -4.07 10.85 21.52
N THR A 361 -3.98 11.87 20.66
CA THR A 361 -4.88 13.02 20.64
C THR A 361 -5.57 13.11 19.29
N VAL A 362 -6.89 13.11 19.30
CA VAL A 362 -7.75 13.22 18.12
C VAL A 362 -8.64 14.44 18.28
N ALA A 363 -8.42 15.48 17.48
CA ALA A 363 -9.21 16.71 17.56
C ALA A 363 -10.61 16.57 16.90
N GLY A 364 -10.79 15.59 16.01
CA GLY A 364 -12.10 15.21 15.48
C GLY A 364 -12.70 13.99 16.18
N ASP A 365 -13.52 13.24 15.45
CA ASP A 365 -14.03 11.95 15.92
C ASP A 365 -12.97 10.83 15.81
N LEU A 366 -13.10 9.83 16.67
CA LEU A 366 -12.40 8.56 16.57
C LEU A 366 -13.40 7.45 16.24
N ALA A 367 -13.25 6.81 15.08
CA ALA A 367 -14.03 5.64 14.70
C ALA A 367 -13.09 4.45 14.44
N VAL A 368 -13.23 3.39 15.23
CA VAL A 368 -12.37 2.19 15.14
C VAL A 368 -13.22 0.93 15.08
N GLY A 369 -13.08 0.17 13.99
CA GLY A 369 -13.83 -1.08 13.76
C GLY A 369 -13.33 -2.28 14.56
N GLY A 370 -12.13 -2.19 15.14
CA GLY A 370 -11.54 -3.17 16.04
C GLY A 370 -11.22 -2.59 17.43
N ARG A 371 -10.05 -2.94 17.95
CA ARG A 371 -9.55 -2.52 19.27
C ARG A 371 -8.78 -1.20 19.20
N VAL A 372 -8.86 -0.41 20.26
CA VAL A 372 -7.96 0.73 20.52
C VAL A 372 -7.06 0.40 21.70
N ASP A 373 -5.77 0.64 21.55
CA ASP A 373 -4.75 0.45 22.59
C ASP A 373 -3.81 1.67 22.61
N ALA A 374 -4.00 2.54 23.61
CA ALA A 374 -3.15 3.70 23.86
C ALA A 374 -2.32 3.44 25.13
N GLY A 375 -0.99 3.41 25.02
CA GLY A 375 -0.10 3.12 26.14
C GLY A 375 -0.08 4.19 27.24
N GLY A 376 -0.49 5.42 26.91
CA GLY A 376 -0.59 6.60 27.77
C GLY A 376 -2.00 7.17 27.73
N GLU A 377 -2.12 8.49 27.60
CA GLU A 377 -3.41 9.18 27.56
C GLU A 377 -4.09 9.07 26.18
N LEU A 378 -5.41 9.00 26.18
CA LEU A 378 -6.23 9.09 24.98
C LEU A 378 -7.25 10.22 25.12
N HIS A 379 -7.08 11.28 24.34
CA HIS A 379 -7.99 12.43 24.30
C HIS A 379 -8.66 12.55 22.93
N ILE A 380 -10.00 12.55 22.93
CA ILE A 380 -10.83 12.77 21.74
C ILE A 380 -11.70 14.02 21.95
N ALA A 381 -11.49 15.04 21.12
CA ALA A 381 -12.18 16.32 21.29
C ALA A 381 -13.62 16.32 20.77
N GLN A 382 -14.03 15.29 20.02
CA GLN A 382 -15.42 15.05 19.62
C GLN A 382 -15.90 13.70 20.15
N SER A 383 -16.47 12.82 19.32
CA SER A 383 -17.01 11.54 19.76
C SER A 383 -16.08 10.37 19.44
N ALA A 384 -16.21 9.30 20.22
CA ALA A 384 -15.46 8.06 20.04
C ALA A 384 -16.39 6.87 19.87
N THR A 385 -16.24 6.13 18.77
CA THR A 385 -16.92 4.86 18.52
C THR A 385 -15.88 3.77 18.31
N VAL A 386 -15.82 2.80 19.22
CA VAL A 386 -14.89 1.67 19.17
C VAL A 386 -15.71 0.40 19.19
N ALA A 387 -15.70 -0.38 18.11
CA ALA A 387 -16.51 -1.60 18.04
C ALA A 387 -15.98 -2.72 18.93
N GLY A 388 -14.66 -2.76 19.17
CA GLY A 388 -14.00 -3.70 20.08
C GLY A 388 -13.71 -3.11 21.45
N ASN A 389 -12.61 -3.58 22.06
CA ASN A 389 -12.15 -3.08 23.35
C ASN A 389 -11.41 -1.73 23.19
N LEU A 390 -11.48 -0.92 24.24
CA LEU A 390 -10.76 0.33 24.37
C LEU A 390 -9.87 0.27 25.62
N ALA A 391 -8.56 0.20 25.44
CA ALA A 391 -7.59 0.15 26.52
C ALA A 391 -6.69 1.41 26.49
N VAL A 392 -6.60 2.09 27.63
CA VAL A 392 -5.83 3.32 27.82
C VAL A 392 -4.96 3.15 29.08
N GLY A 393 -3.65 3.34 28.92
CA GLY A 393 -2.65 3.20 30.00
C GLY A 393 -2.53 4.42 30.91
N GLY A 394 -3.16 5.54 30.54
CA GLY A 394 -3.30 6.76 31.34
C GLY A 394 -4.76 7.18 31.49
N ASP A 395 -5.00 8.49 31.37
CA ASP A 395 -6.35 9.08 31.36
C ASP A 395 -7.03 8.88 30.00
N PHE A 396 -8.32 8.55 30.05
CA PHE A 396 -9.22 8.51 28.91
C PHE A 396 -10.18 9.70 28.97
N ALA A 397 -10.21 10.52 27.92
CA ALA A 397 -11.04 11.72 27.85
C ALA A 397 -11.75 11.86 26.50
N VAL A 398 -13.08 12.06 26.53
CA VAL A 398 -13.91 12.32 25.34
C VAL A 398 -14.85 13.49 25.62
N ASN A 399 -14.83 14.53 24.78
CA ASN A 399 -15.73 15.68 24.96
C ASN A 399 -17.15 15.42 24.41
N GLY A 400 -17.28 14.51 23.46
CA GLY A 400 -18.55 14.05 22.91
C GLY A 400 -19.03 12.76 23.56
N ARG A 401 -19.79 11.97 22.78
CA ARG A 401 -20.24 10.62 23.19
C ARG A 401 -19.10 9.61 23.07
N ASN A 402 -19.04 8.66 24.00
CA ASN A 402 -18.27 7.43 23.82
C ASN A 402 -19.21 6.23 23.69
N ASP A 403 -19.05 5.48 22.59
CA ASP A 403 -19.69 4.18 22.36
C ASP A 403 -18.59 3.11 22.22
N THR A 404 -18.47 2.23 23.21
CA THR A 404 -17.51 1.12 23.20
C THR A 404 -18.25 -0.21 23.16
N GLY A 405 -18.08 -0.97 22.08
CA GLY A 405 -18.74 -2.25 21.85
C GLY A 405 -18.17 -3.42 22.66
N GLY A 406 -16.94 -3.27 23.17
CA GLY A 406 -16.29 -4.21 24.08
C GLY A 406 -16.09 -3.64 25.50
N GLU A 407 -14.97 -3.98 26.11
CA GLU A 407 -14.57 -3.43 27.42
C GLU A 407 -13.88 -2.07 27.28
N LEU A 408 -14.13 -1.18 28.24
CA LEU A 408 -13.38 0.06 28.42
C LEU A 408 -12.49 -0.07 29.65
N HIS A 409 -11.18 0.06 29.44
CA HIS A 409 -10.17 0.09 30.49
C HIS A 409 -9.39 1.41 30.44
N ALA A 410 -9.42 2.17 31.53
CA ALA A 410 -8.55 3.32 31.75
C ALA A 410 -7.71 3.05 33.02
N ALA A 411 -6.39 3.04 32.91
CA ALA A 411 -5.54 2.81 34.08
C ALA A 411 -5.68 3.93 35.13
N GLN A 412 -6.03 5.15 34.68
CA GLN A 412 -6.30 6.30 35.53
C GLN A 412 -7.78 6.68 35.43
N ASN A 413 -8.11 7.91 35.03
CA ASN A 413 -9.49 8.40 34.98
C ASN A 413 -10.15 8.13 33.63
N ALA A 414 -11.47 7.98 33.63
CA ALA A 414 -12.31 7.98 32.44
C ALA A 414 -13.27 9.16 32.52
N THR A 415 -13.14 10.13 31.62
CA THR A 415 -13.98 11.33 31.57
C THR A 415 -14.68 11.43 30.21
N VAL A 416 -16.02 11.44 30.22
CA VAL A 416 -16.84 11.60 29.03
C VAL A 416 -17.82 12.74 29.26
N ALA A 417 -17.76 13.81 28.46
CA ALA A 417 -18.66 14.95 28.62
C ALA A 417 -20.02 14.75 27.92
N GLY A 418 -20.13 13.81 26.97
CA GLY A 418 -21.40 13.33 26.44
C GLY A 418 -21.91 12.08 27.18
N ASP A 419 -22.75 11.30 26.49
CA ASP A 419 -23.13 9.97 26.96
C ASP A 419 -21.94 8.99 26.89
N LEU A 420 -21.88 8.09 27.85
CA LEU A 420 -20.98 6.95 27.88
C LEU A 420 -21.80 5.66 27.76
N ALA A 421 -21.61 4.92 26.68
CA ALA A 421 -22.23 3.61 26.47
C ALA A 421 -21.14 2.54 26.27
N VAL A 422 -21.15 1.51 27.11
CA VAL A 422 -20.20 0.41 27.06
C VAL A 422 -20.96 -0.92 27.14
N ASN A 423 -20.89 -1.72 26.08
CA ASN A 423 -21.54 -3.03 26.03
C ASN A 423 -20.83 -4.06 26.93
N GLY A 424 -19.54 -3.86 27.19
CA GLY A 424 -18.74 -4.69 28.08
C GLY A 424 -18.62 -4.12 29.49
N ARG A 425 -17.50 -4.46 30.15
CA ARG A 425 -17.12 -3.94 31.45
C ARG A 425 -16.47 -2.56 31.32
N ILE A 426 -16.67 -1.71 32.33
CA ILE A 426 -15.81 -0.56 32.60
C ILE A 426 -14.87 -0.87 33.76
N ASN A 427 -13.57 -0.68 33.56
CA ASN A 427 -12.57 -0.67 34.62
C ASN A 427 -11.77 0.63 34.56
N ALA A 428 -11.88 1.46 35.61
CA ALA A 428 -11.06 2.65 35.77
C ALA A 428 -10.30 2.60 37.10
N GLY A 429 -8.97 2.75 37.05
CA GLY A 429 -8.15 2.77 38.27
C GLY A 429 -8.39 4.01 39.13
N GLY A 430 -8.71 5.14 38.49
CA GLY A 430 -9.06 6.41 39.11
C GLY A 430 -10.58 6.64 39.13
N GLU A 431 -11.00 7.82 38.69
CA GLU A 431 -12.40 8.25 38.69
C GLU A 431 -13.10 7.98 37.36
N LEU A 432 -14.42 7.79 37.42
CA LEU A 432 -15.30 7.85 36.26
C LEU A 432 -16.17 9.11 36.34
N ARG A 433 -16.11 9.95 35.31
CA ARG A 433 -16.99 11.11 35.13
C ARG A 433 -17.76 10.98 33.82
N ALA A 434 -19.09 10.96 33.89
CA ALA A 434 -19.96 11.09 32.72
C ALA A 434 -20.86 12.30 32.91
N ALA A 435 -20.70 13.35 32.08
CA ALA A 435 -21.53 14.55 32.23
C ALA A 435 -22.95 14.39 31.65
N GLN A 436 -23.25 13.24 31.03
CA GLN A 436 -24.62 12.83 30.70
C GLN A 436 -24.89 11.43 31.26
N ASN A 437 -25.49 10.53 30.49
CA ASN A 437 -25.81 9.19 30.96
C ASN A 437 -24.60 8.27 30.86
N ALA A 438 -24.49 7.33 31.79
CA ALA A 438 -23.56 6.20 31.73
C ALA A 438 -24.35 4.89 31.70
N VAL A 439 -24.26 4.16 30.59
CA VAL A 439 -24.89 2.86 30.39
C VAL A 439 -23.79 1.80 30.25
N VAL A 440 -23.78 0.85 31.18
CA VAL A 440 -22.82 -0.25 31.22
C VAL A 440 -23.59 -1.57 31.24
N ASP A 441 -23.52 -2.32 30.14
CA ASP A 441 -24.18 -3.63 30.05
C ASP A 441 -23.42 -4.72 30.82
N GLY A 442 -22.12 -4.51 31.06
CA GLY A 442 -21.30 -5.35 31.92
C GLY A 442 -21.23 -4.87 33.37
N ALA A 443 -20.12 -5.21 34.02
CA ALA A 443 -19.80 -4.71 35.36
C ALA A 443 -19.13 -3.33 35.32
N LEU A 444 -19.29 -2.57 36.40
CA LEU A 444 -18.60 -1.31 36.64
C LEU A 444 -17.64 -1.47 37.81
N SER A 445 -16.33 -1.30 37.58
CA SER A 445 -15.30 -1.38 38.62
C SER A 445 -14.43 -0.13 38.61
N ILE A 446 -14.62 0.73 39.60
CA ILE A 446 -13.97 2.04 39.68
C ILE A 446 -13.20 2.15 40.98
N GLY A 447 -11.88 2.41 40.90
CA GLY A 447 -11.02 2.55 42.08
C GLY A 447 -11.31 3.82 42.89
N GLY A 448 -11.70 4.90 42.22
CA GLY A 448 -12.04 6.20 42.78
C GLY A 448 -13.55 6.49 42.80
N LYS A 449 -13.90 7.76 42.56
CA LYS A 449 -15.27 8.27 42.51
C LYS A 449 -15.98 7.92 41.20
N VAL A 450 -17.28 7.69 41.26
CA VAL A 450 -18.19 7.77 40.11
C VAL A 450 -19.05 9.02 40.22
N ASP A 451 -19.06 9.84 39.17
CA ASP A 451 -19.84 11.07 39.07
C ASP A 451 -20.60 11.11 37.75
N THR A 452 -21.92 10.96 37.80
CA THR A 452 -22.80 11.01 36.63
C THR A 452 -23.86 12.09 36.80
N GLN A 453 -23.89 13.07 35.91
CA GLN A 453 -24.93 14.11 35.92
C GLN A 453 -26.28 13.60 35.37
N GLY A 454 -26.26 12.57 34.52
CA GLY A 454 -27.44 11.89 34.01
C GLY A 454 -27.80 10.64 34.82
N GLU A 455 -28.37 9.65 34.13
CA GLU A 455 -28.63 8.32 34.70
C GLU A 455 -27.36 7.46 34.72
N LEU A 456 -27.23 6.64 35.75
CA LEU A 456 -26.28 5.52 35.78
C LEU A 456 -27.05 4.21 35.76
N HIS A 457 -26.90 3.46 34.66
CA HIS A 457 -27.43 2.11 34.51
C HIS A 457 -26.28 1.11 34.40
N VAL A 458 -26.23 0.17 35.34
CA VAL A 458 -25.26 -0.93 35.33
C VAL A 458 -26.03 -2.24 35.38
N ALA A 459 -26.02 -3.00 34.27
CA ALA A 459 -26.85 -4.20 34.16
C ALA A 459 -26.39 -5.36 35.05
N GLN A 460 -25.14 -5.34 35.51
CA GLN A 460 -24.58 -6.35 36.41
C GLN A 460 -24.28 -5.76 37.79
N SER A 461 -23.00 -5.68 38.17
CA SER A 461 -22.56 -5.20 39.48
C SER A 461 -21.75 -3.92 39.34
N ALA A 462 -21.90 -3.02 40.31
CA ALA A 462 -21.08 -1.83 40.44
C ALA A 462 -20.26 -1.90 41.73
N SER A 463 -18.93 -1.78 41.59
CA SER A 463 -17.98 -1.62 42.69
C SER A 463 -17.28 -0.28 42.56
N VAL A 464 -17.53 0.62 43.51
CA VAL A 464 -16.95 1.97 43.54
C VAL A 464 -16.13 2.09 44.82
N GLY A 465 -14.83 2.32 44.68
CA GLY A 465 -13.91 2.45 45.82
C GLY A 465 -14.05 3.77 46.56
N GLY A 466 -14.49 4.83 45.87
CA GLY A 466 -14.82 6.14 46.43
C GLY A 466 -16.33 6.40 46.53
N ASP A 467 -16.71 7.66 46.38
CA ASP A 467 -18.11 8.07 46.41
C ASP A 467 -18.83 7.75 45.08
N LEU A 468 -20.10 7.36 45.16
CA LEU A 468 -21.01 7.27 44.01
C LEU A 468 -21.99 8.44 44.06
N THR A 469 -21.89 9.36 43.10
CA THR A 469 -22.83 10.49 42.92
C THR A 469 -23.56 10.31 41.60
N VAL A 470 -24.89 10.27 41.67
CA VAL A 470 -25.79 10.19 40.51
C VAL A 470 -26.86 11.26 40.68
N ASP A 471 -26.84 12.29 39.84
CA ASP A 471 -27.83 13.38 39.91
C ASP A 471 -29.19 12.95 39.34
N GLY A 472 -29.16 12.03 38.36
CA GLY A 472 -30.35 11.42 37.76
C GLY A 472 -30.81 10.17 38.50
N ARG A 473 -31.16 9.13 37.73
CA ARG A 473 -31.62 7.83 38.24
C ARG A 473 -30.46 6.86 38.40
N LEU A 474 -30.42 6.15 39.52
CA LEU A 474 -29.55 4.99 39.74
C LEU A 474 -30.38 3.71 39.59
N ASP A 475 -30.04 2.87 38.61
CA ASP A 475 -30.68 1.58 38.36
C ASP A 475 -29.63 0.47 38.45
N ILE A 476 -29.70 -0.32 39.53
CA ILE A 476 -28.74 -1.39 39.86
C ILE A 476 -29.50 -2.59 40.43
N GLY A 477 -29.05 -3.79 40.10
CA GLY A 477 -29.71 -5.03 40.55
C GLY A 477 -29.66 -5.22 42.07
N GLU A 478 -28.51 -4.95 42.69
CA GLU A 478 -28.31 -5.04 44.14
C GLU A 478 -27.55 -3.83 44.67
N LEU A 479 -28.04 -3.21 45.75
CA LEU A 479 -27.39 -2.08 46.42
C LEU A 479 -27.05 -2.45 47.87
N LEU A 480 -25.75 -2.41 48.21
CA LEU A 480 -25.27 -2.53 49.60
C LEU A 480 -24.79 -1.17 50.11
N VAL A 481 -25.49 -0.61 51.11
CA VAL A 481 -25.07 0.62 51.80
C VAL A 481 -24.54 0.27 53.19
N ALA A 482 -23.21 0.25 53.36
CA ALA A 482 -22.58 -0.22 54.59
C ALA A 482 -22.75 0.72 55.81
N ARG A 483 -23.20 1.97 55.58
CA ARG A 483 -23.35 2.98 56.65
C ARG A 483 -24.75 3.55 56.68
N LYS A 484 -24.98 4.69 56.02
CA LYS A 484 -26.23 5.43 56.06
C LYS A 484 -26.77 5.62 54.65
N ALA A 485 -28.02 5.24 54.44
CA ALA A 485 -28.80 5.64 53.28
C ALA A 485 -29.78 6.75 53.72
N THR A 486 -29.95 7.77 52.88
CA THR A 486 -31.02 8.78 53.05
C THR A 486 -31.82 8.82 51.76
N VAL A 487 -33.11 8.55 51.83
CA VAL A 487 -34.03 8.67 50.69
C VAL A 487 -34.87 9.92 50.93
N GLY A 488 -34.72 10.92 50.05
CA GLY A 488 -35.43 12.20 50.18
C GLY A 488 -36.91 12.15 49.75
N GLY A 489 -37.28 11.15 48.95
CA GLY A 489 -38.65 10.88 48.51
C GLY A 489 -39.20 9.57 49.06
N ASP A 490 -40.07 8.92 48.30
CA ASP A 490 -40.69 7.66 48.69
C ASP A 490 -39.70 6.48 48.58
N LEU A 491 -39.75 5.58 49.57
CA LEU A 491 -39.07 4.28 49.54
C LEU A 491 -40.11 3.17 49.44
N ALA A 492 -40.19 2.51 48.28
CA ALA A 492 -40.99 1.31 48.09
C ALA A 492 -40.11 0.06 48.27
N VAL A 493 -40.48 -0.83 49.19
CA VAL A 493 -39.83 -2.13 49.38
C VAL A 493 -40.85 -3.21 49.03
N ASN A 494 -40.68 -3.88 47.88
CA ASN A 494 -41.57 -4.97 47.44
C ASN A 494 -41.31 -6.29 48.19
N GLY A 495 -40.13 -6.42 48.80
CA GLY A 495 -39.76 -7.56 49.63
C GLY A 495 -39.96 -7.28 51.13
N ARG A 496 -39.28 -8.08 51.95
CA ARG A 496 -39.23 -7.90 53.40
C ARG A 496 -38.32 -6.71 53.76
N ALA A 497 -38.78 -5.84 54.65
CA ALA A 497 -37.97 -4.79 55.27
C ALA A 497 -37.68 -5.16 56.74
N ASP A 498 -36.42 -5.42 57.07
CA ASP A 498 -35.98 -5.64 58.46
C ASP A 498 -35.41 -4.35 59.05
N VAL A 499 -36.13 -3.74 60.00
CA VAL A 499 -35.67 -2.55 60.74
C VAL A 499 -35.15 -3.01 62.10
N LEU A 500 -33.82 -3.10 62.25
CA LEU A 500 -33.18 -3.57 63.49
C LEU A 500 -33.19 -2.51 64.63
N GLY A 501 -33.42 -1.25 64.29
CA GLY A 501 -33.53 -0.13 65.23
C GLY A 501 -34.97 0.33 65.45
N GLY A 502 -35.14 1.58 65.89
CA GLY A 502 -36.45 2.20 65.98
C GLY A 502 -37.01 2.60 64.62
N LEU A 503 -38.32 2.45 64.43
CA LEU A 503 -39.07 3.03 63.32
C LEU A 503 -39.79 4.28 63.82
N LEU A 504 -39.45 5.46 63.28
CA LEU A 504 -40.19 6.70 63.50
C LEU A 504 -40.97 7.04 62.22
N SER A 505 -42.30 6.97 62.29
CA SER A 505 -43.19 7.43 61.23
C SER A 505 -43.92 8.68 61.68
N ALA A 506 -43.71 9.81 60.99
CA ALA A 506 -44.48 11.04 61.23
C ALA A 506 -45.91 10.97 60.62
N GLY A 507 -46.12 10.06 59.68
CA GLY A 507 -47.40 9.82 59.01
C GLY A 507 -48.09 8.55 59.47
N ARG A 508 -49.21 8.23 58.81
CA ARG A 508 -49.97 6.99 59.04
C ARG A 508 -49.13 5.76 58.69
N THR A 509 -48.97 4.86 59.64
CA THR A 509 -48.46 3.50 59.40
C THR A 509 -49.65 2.53 59.24
N VAL A 510 -49.62 1.71 58.20
CA VAL A 510 -50.59 0.61 58.00
C VAL A 510 -49.82 -0.69 58.00
N ILE A 511 -50.23 -1.64 58.85
CA ILE A 511 -49.71 -3.00 58.88
C ILE A 511 -50.85 -3.89 58.37
N GLY A 512 -50.59 -4.61 57.28
CA GLY A 512 -51.61 -5.41 56.59
C GLY A 512 -51.98 -6.69 57.33
N ASP A 513 -51.01 -7.27 58.03
CA ASP A 513 -51.16 -8.51 58.81
C ASP A 513 -51.08 -8.21 60.32
N ASP A 514 -50.23 -8.93 61.04
CA ASP A 514 -50.10 -8.83 62.50
C ASP A 514 -49.11 -7.73 62.92
N LEU A 515 -49.52 -6.93 63.91
CA LEU A 515 -48.63 -6.09 64.70
C LEU A 515 -48.35 -6.77 66.04
N THR A 516 -47.11 -7.22 66.25
CA THR A 516 -46.63 -7.66 67.58
C THR A 516 -45.80 -6.56 68.22
N VAL A 517 -46.22 -6.11 69.41
CA VAL A 517 -45.47 -5.16 70.24
C VAL A 517 -45.03 -5.86 71.51
N ASN A 518 -43.75 -6.19 71.62
CA ASN A 518 -43.19 -6.84 72.81
C ASN A 518 -42.99 -5.87 74.00
N GLY A 519 -43.08 -4.55 73.73
CA GLY A 519 -42.99 -3.49 74.72
C GLY A 519 -44.34 -2.82 75.02
N LYS A 520 -44.28 -1.57 75.48
CA LYS A 520 -45.49 -0.75 75.68
C LYS A 520 -46.04 -0.28 74.33
N LEU A 521 -47.35 -0.42 74.12
CA LEU A 521 -48.10 0.31 73.09
C LEU A 521 -48.69 1.57 73.73
N ASP A 522 -48.28 2.75 73.26
CA ASP A 522 -48.84 4.03 73.67
C ASP A 522 -49.68 4.61 72.52
N ALA A 523 -51.00 4.55 72.64
CA ALA A 523 -51.91 5.13 71.68
C ALA A 523 -52.39 6.48 72.21
N GLY A 524 -51.77 7.58 71.76
CA GLY A 524 -52.15 8.94 72.18
C GLY A 524 -53.55 9.40 71.73
N GLY A 525 -54.24 8.59 70.92
CA GLY A 525 -55.62 8.80 70.49
C GLY A 525 -56.49 7.57 70.83
N GLU A 526 -57.46 7.26 69.97
CA GLU A 526 -58.33 6.10 70.14
C GLU A 526 -57.63 4.79 69.75
N LEU A 527 -57.82 3.73 70.54
CA LEU A 527 -57.45 2.37 70.18
C LEU A 527 -58.71 1.57 69.83
N HIS A 528 -58.89 1.29 68.53
CA HIS A 528 -60.00 0.45 68.05
C HIS A 528 -59.52 -0.96 67.76
N THR A 529 -60.12 -1.95 68.42
CA THR A 529 -59.90 -3.38 68.13
C THR A 529 -61.17 -3.96 67.53
N ALA A 530 -61.13 -4.42 66.28
CA ALA A 530 -62.29 -5.06 65.65
C ALA A 530 -62.63 -6.43 66.27
N GLY A 531 -61.62 -7.09 66.84
CA GLY A 531 -61.75 -8.36 67.54
C GLY A 531 -61.79 -8.21 69.07
N LYS A 532 -61.61 -9.35 69.76
CA LYS A 532 -61.51 -9.37 71.22
C LYS A 532 -60.17 -8.78 71.65
N ALA A 533 -60.20 -7.87 72.62
CA ALA A 533 -59.02 -7.44 73.35
C ALA A 533 -58.81 -8.36 74.58
N PHE A 534 -57.60 -8.90 74.74
CA PHE A 534 -57.18 -9.61 75.94
C PHE A 534 -56.10 -8.78 76.63
N LEU A 535 -56.36 -8.34 77.86
CA LEU A 535 -55.34 -7.72 78.71
C LEU A 535 -54.90 -8.75 79.74
N GLY A 536 -53.60 -9.05 79.76
CA GLY A 536 -53.00 -9.98 80.73
C GLY A 536 -52.81 -9.39 82.13
N GLY A 537 -52.97 -8.06 82.27
CA GLY A 537 -52.90 -7.34 83.53
C GLY A 537 -54.15 -6.50 83.77
N ASP A 538 -54.03 -5.49 84.62
CA ASP A 538 -55.15 -4.61 84.98
C ASP A 538 -55.58 -3.72 83.80
N LEU A 539 -56.89 -3.48 83.72
CA LEU A 539 -57.49 -2.47 82.85
C LEU A 539 -57.91 -1.28 83.72
N ASP A 540 -57.19 -0.17 83.60
CA ASP A 540 -57.60 1.12 84.16
C ASP A 540 -58.25 1.95 83.05
N VAL A 541 -59.47 2.43 83.29
CA VAL A 541 -60.23 3.25 82.33
C VAL A 541 -60.58 4.58 82.99
N GLY A 542 -59.97 5.66 82.50
CA GLY A 542 -60.38 7.01 82.85
C GLY A 542 -61.62 7.43 82.07
N GLY A 543 -62.58 8.10 82.74
CA GLY A 543 -63.79 8.63 82.12
C GLY A 543 -64.97 7.66 82.11
N GLU A 544 -65.99 7.97 81.31
CA GLU A 544 -67.20 7.15 81.21
C GLU A 544 -66.94 5.88 80.38
N SER A 545 -67.35 4.72 80.93
CA SER A 545 -67.27 3.42 80.24
C SER A 545 -68.67 2.90 79.95
N VAL A 546 -68.93 2.47 78.72
CA VAL A 546 -70.20 1.87 78.30
C VAL A 546 -69.98 0.42 77.88
N PHE A 547 -70.66 -0.52 78.55
CA PHE A 547 -70.69 -1.93 78.16
C PHE A 547 -72.05 -2.25 77.56
N THR A 548 -72.10 -2.52 76.25
CA THR A 548 -73.35 -2.88 75.54
C THR A 548 -73.72 -4.35 75.69
N GLY A 549 -72.77 -5.18 76.12
CA GLY A 549 -72.95 -6.60 76.41
C GLY A 549 -73.00 -6.91 77.91
N ARG A 550 -73.00 -8.20 78.25
CA ARG A 550 -72.92 -8.64 79.64
C ARG A 550 -71.53 -8.35 80.20
N VAL A 551 -71.49 -7.71 81.38
CA VAL A 551 -70.29 -7.66 82.21
C VAL A 551 -70.32 -8.86 83.14
N ASN A 552 -69.32 -9.75 83.02
CA ASN A 552 -69.15 -10.87 83.94
C ASN A 552 -67.90 -10.62 84.80
N ALA A 553 -68.10 -10.44 86.10
CA ALA A 553 -67.03 -10.35 87.08
C ALA A 553 -67.01 -11.64 87.90
N ASN A 554 -65.97 -12.47 87.71
CA ASN A 554 -65.88 -13.78 88.36
C ASN A 554 -65.54 -13.71 89.87
N ALA A 555 -65.07 -12.56 90.36
CA ALA A 555 -64.72 -12.37 91.77
C ALA A 555 -65.61 -11.30 92.43
N LEU A 556 -65.26 -10.03 92.24
CA LEU A 556 -65.95 -8.91 92.87
C LEU A 556 -66.27 -7.86 91.82
N LEU A 557 -67.47 -7.27 91.90
CA LEU A 557 -67.83 -6.06 91.17
C LEU A 557 -68.18 -4.97 92.17
N SER A 558 -67.32 -3.96 92.28
CA SER A 558 -67.62 -2.78 93.07
C SER A 558 -67.63 -1.55 92.18
N VAL A 559 -68.67 -0.74 92.30
CA VAL A 559 -68.92 0.46 91.50
C VAL A 559 -68.93 1.67 92.44
N ARG A 560 -68.06 2.64 92.18
CA ARG A 560 -68.05 3.93 92.88
C ARG A 560 -68.55 5.05 91.97
N ASN A 561 -69.08 6.10 92.57
CA ASN A 561 -69.30 7.38 91.93
C ASN A 561 -68.86 8.51 92.88
N ASN A 562 -67.93 9.36 92.42
CA ASN A 562 -67.35 10.47 93.21
C ASN A 562 -66.90 10.05 94.62
N GLY A 563 -66.22 8.90 94.72
CA GLY A 563 -65.72 8.35 95.98
C GLY A 563 -66.73 7.51 96.78
N ASN A 564 -68.04 7.64 96.51
CA ASN A 564 -69.08 6.88 97.20
C ASN A 564 -69.32 5.51 96.55
N TRP A 565 -69.59 4.48 97.36
CA TRP A 565 -69.98 3.16 96.87
C TRP A 565 -71.44 3.17 96.40
N LEU A 566 -71.67 2.84 95.12
CA LEU A 566 -73.01 2.57 94.57
C LEU A 566 -73.37 1.09 94.72
N MET A 567 -72.40 0.24 94.41
CA MET A 567 -72.39 -1.19 94.65
C MET A 567 -71.02 -1.53 95.23
N HIS A 568 -70.97 -2.27 96.32
CA HIS A 568 -69.71 -2.71 96.90
C HIS A 568 -69.84 -4.14 97.37
N VAL A 569 -68.82 -4.94 97.10
CA VAL A 569 -68.70 -6.28 97.67
C VAL A 569 -67.56 -6.26 98.67
N ASN A 570 -67.88 -6.37 99.96
CA ASN A 570 -66.90 -6.57 101.04
C ASN A 570 -67.27 -7.83 101.81
N ASP A 571 -66.31 -8.73 102.05
CA ASP A 571 -66.48 -9.88 102.95
C ASP A 571 -67.82 -10.62 102.74
N ASP A 572 -68.09 -11.02 101.49
CA ASP A 572 -69.29 -11.74 101.02
C ASP A 572 -70.63 -10.96 101.09
N LEU A 573 -70.61 -9.67 101.48
CA LEU A 573 -71.78 -8.80 101.48
C LEU A 573 -71.81 -7.92 100.22
N VAL A 574 -72.89 -8.05 99.44
CA VAL A 574 -73.21 -7.10 98.36
C VAL A 574 -74.07 -5.96 98.92
N ALA A 575 -73.46 -4.79 99.08
CA ALA A 575 -74.16 -3.57 99.48
C ALA A 575 -74.50 -2.74 98.24
N ILE A 576 -75.80 -2.50 98.00
CA ILE A 576 -76.28 -1.58 96.96
C ILE A 576 -77.00 -0.43 97.67
N THR A 577 -76.42 0.76 97.59
CA THR A 577 -76.89 1.96 98.30
C THR A 577 -77.92 2.76 97.49
N THR A 578 -78.23 2.27 96.30
CA THR A 578 -79.18 2.87 95.34
C THR A 578 -80.26 1.86 94.95
N LYS A 579 -81.14 2.23 94.01
CA LYS A 579 -82.20 1.34 93.54
C LYS A 579 -81.61 0.19 92.71
N LEU A 580 -81.65 -1.03 93.24
CA LEU A 580 -81.49 -2.25 92.44
C LEU A 580 -82.78 -2.53 91.66
N ARG A 581 -82.70 -2.54 90.33
CA ARG A 581 -83.77 -3.03 89.45
C ARG A 581 -83.24 -4.23 88.69
N ILE A 582 -83.88 -5.38 88.85
CA ILE A 582 -83.57 -6.60 88.08
C ILE A 582 -84.67 -6.83 87.06
N HIS A 583 -84.29 -7.03 85.81
CA HIS A 583 -85.18 -7.37 84.71
C HIS A 583 -84.90 -8.83 84.31
N GLY A 584 -85.94 -9.67 84.29
CA GLY A 584 -85.82 -11.11 84.07
C GLY A 584 -85.69 -11.91 85.38
N ASP A 585 -85.28 -13.18 85.26
CA ASP A 585 -85.17 -14.09 86.39
C ASP A 585 -83.97 -13.77 87.27
N SER A 586 -84.18 -13.72 88.58
CA SER A 586 -83.15 -13.56 89.60
C SER A 586 -83.16 -14.72 90.57
N LEU A 587 -82.01 -15.38 90.77
CA LEU A 587 -81.85 -16.42 91.77
C LEU A 587 -80.98 -15.91 92.92
N PHE A 588 -81.57 -15.80 94.11
CA PHE A 588 -80.84 -15.56 95.34
C PHE A 588 -80.67 -16.90 96.06
N THR A 589 -79.44 -17.41 96.14
CA THR A 589 -79.16 -18.65 96.87
C THR A 589 -78.83 -18.35 98.32
N GLY A 590 -79.63 -18.87 99.25
CA GLY A 590 -79.48 -18.65 100.69
C GLY A 590 -80.63 -17.88 101.32
N LYS A 591 -80.44 -17.40 102.56
CA LYS A 591 -81.45 -16.61 103.28
C LYS A 591 -81.43 -15.16 102.77
N VAL A 592 -82.54 -14.71 102.19
CA VAL A 592 -82.75 -13.28 101.89
C VAL A 592 -83.41 -12.64 103.10
N ASN A 593 -82.72 -11.68 103.72
CA ASN A 593 -83.27 -10.87 104.81
C ASN A 593 -83.56 -9.45 104.31
N ALA A 594 -84.82 -9.05 104.30
CA ALA A 594 -85.25 -7.72 103.90
C ALA A 594 -85.70 -6.93 105.13
N ASN A 595 -84.88 -5.98 105.57
CA ASN A 595 -85.03 -5.32 106.87
C ASN A 595 -86.21 -4.32 107.00
N ALA A 596 -87.13 -4.23 106.02
CA ALA A 596 -88.44 -3.56 106.19
C ALA A 596 -89.36 -3.63 104.95
N LEU A 597 -88.81 -3.58 103.72
CA LEU A 597 -89.62 -3.32 102.51
C LEU A 597 -89.19 -4.21 101.34
N LEU A 598 -89.65 -5.47 101.32
CA LEU A 598 -89.54 -6.32 100.13
C LEU A 598 -90.85 -6.26 99.35
N SER A 599 -90.78 -5.75 98.12
CA SER A 599 -91.92 -5.82 97.22
C SER A 599 -91.50 -6.42 95.87
N VAL A 600 -92.08 -7.56 95.52
CA VAL A 600 -91.89 -8.29 94.28
C VAL A 600 -93.11 -8.06 93.40
N ARG A 601 -92.90 -7.67 92.14
CA ARG A 601 -93.96 -7.39 91.17
C ARG A 601 -93.64 -8.01 89.81
N ASN A 602 -94.68 -8.32 89.04
CA ASN A 602 -94.57 -8.68 87.62
C ASN A 602 -95.37 -7.68 86.78
N GLY A 603 -94.69 -6.84 86.00
CA GLY A 603 -95.30 -5.68 85.36
C GLY A 603 -95.86 -4.69 86.39
N GLU A 604 -97.16 -4.43 86.33
CA GLU A 604 -97.86 -3.54 87.26
C GLU A 604 -98.50 -4.26 88.47
N LYS A 605 -98.48 -5.60 88.49
CA LYS A 605 -99.12 -6.39 89.57
C LYS A 605 -98.12 -6.78 90.66
N TRP A 606 -98.51 -6.59 91.92
CA TRP A 606 -97.78 -7.08 93.09
C TRP A 606 -97.91 -8.61 93.22
N LEU A 607 -96.79 -9.29 93.41
CA LEU A 607 -96.70 -10.73 93.76
C LEU A 607 -96.44 -10.90 95.27
N MET A 608 -95.63 -10.02 95.83
CA MET A 608 -95.40 -9.89 97.28
C MET A 608 -95.19 -8.41 97.58
N HIS A 609 -95.83 -7.88 98.61
CA HIS A 609 -95.64 -6.49 99.04
C HIS A 609 -95.62 -6.47 100.56
N ILE A 610 -94.55 -5.91 101.13
CA ILE A 610 -94.45 -5.63 102.55
C ILE A 610 -94.60 -4.12 102.73
N ASN A 611 -95.62 -3.71 103.48
CA ASN A 611 -95.75 -2.36 104.04
C ASN A 611 -95.51 -2.42 105.55
N ASP A 612 -95.33 -1.26 106.20
CA ASP A 612 -94.78 -1.12 107.56
C ASP A 612 -95.40 -2.05 108.64
N ASP A 613 -96.61 -2.59 108.42
CA ASP A 613 -97.29 -3.50 109.36
C ASP A 613 -97.82 -4.82 108.75
N SER A 614 -97.66 -5.08 107.44
CA SER A 614 -98.25 -6.30 106.84
C SER A 614 -97.50 -6.83 105.61
N THR A 615 -97.42 -8.16 105.49
CA THR A 615 -96.92 -8.85 104.29
C THR A 615 -98.10 -9.42 103.52
N GLN A 616 -98.33 -8.95 102.29
CA GLN A 616 -99.32 -9.51 101.38
C GLN A 616 -98.63 -10.28 100.27
N ILE A 617 -98.95 -11.58 100.14
CA ILE A 617 -98.47 -12.44 99.06
C ILE A 617 -99.66 -12.79 98.18
N VAL A 618 -99.58 -12.47 96.90
CA VAL A 618 -100.64 -12.71 95.92
C VAL A 618 -100.31 -13.99 95.17
N GLY A 619 -100.84 -15.11 95.66
CA GLY A 619 -100.60 -16.45 95.13
C GLY A 619 -100.46 -17.51 96.23
N ASN A 620 -99.98 -18.70 95.86
CA ASN A 620 -99.77 -19.78 96.81
C ASN A 620 -98.45 -19.56 97.57
N LEU A 621 -98.55 -19.19 98.85
CA LEU A 621 -97.42 -19.20 99.77
C LEU A 621 -97.18 -20.64 100.25
N ARG A 622 -96.01 -21.20 99.96
CA ARG A 622 -95.59 -22.51 100.49
C ARG A 622 -94.47 -22.28 101.51
N VAL A 623 -94.82 -22.33 102.78
CA VAL A 623 -93.85 -22.21 103.89
C VAL A 623 -93.32 -23.59 104.23
N HIS A 624 -92.00 -23.76 104.18
CA HIS A 624 -91.33 -24.98 104.62
C HIS A 624 -90.69 -24.72 105.99
N GLY A 625 -91.42 -25.04 107.06
CA GLY A 625 -90.99 -24.84 108.45
C GLY A 625 -92.16 -24.56 109.39
N ALA A 626 -91.97 -24.76 110.69
CA ALA A 626 -92.96 -24.45 111.70
C ALA A 626 -92.97 -22.93 112.00
N PHE A 627 -94.14 -22.30 111.93
CA PHE A 627 -94.33 -20.99 112.54
C PHE A 627 -94.22 -21.14 114.05
N ARG A 628 -93.32 -20.39 114.68
CA ARG A 628 -93.37 -20.09 116.11
C ARG A 628 -93.75 -18.62 116.24
N SER A 629 -94.86 -18.34 116.91
CA SER A 629 -95.16 -16.99 117.37
C SER A 629 -94.39 -16.79 118.68
N ASP A 630 -93.39 -15.95 118.67
CA ASP A 630 -92.78 -15.47 119.91
C ASP A 630 -93.64 -14.27 120.36
N SER A 631 -94.62 -14.55 121.23
CA SER A 631 -95.42 -13.55 121.93
C SER A 631 -94.84 -13.23 123.30
#